data_AF-A0A0S8AGJ9-F1
#
_entry.id   AF-A0A0S8AGJ9-F1
#
_cell.length_a   1.000
_cell.length_b   1.000
_cell.length_c   1.000
_cell.angle_alpha   90.00
_cell.angle_beta   90.00
_cell.angle_gamma   90.00
#
_symmetry.space_group_name_H-M   'P 1'
#
loop_
_entity.id
_entity.type
_entity.pdbx_description
1 polymer ?
#
loop_
_entity_poly.entity_id
_entity_poly.type
_entity_poly.pdbx_seq_one_letter_code
_entity_poly.pdbx_strand_id
1 'polypeptide(L)'
;MTTINELLHKTLMAGLGVPEKIGEVIDELVKKGELSESQGARLVKEFTEKAGKTGEEINRAVSELISRALEKMNIPARDDFEKLNRKVTALSARIKKLEESAKE
;
A
#
# COMPACT_ATOMS: atom_id res chain seq x y z
N MET A 1 9.42 3.61 15.25
CA MET A 1 9.33 2.34 14.49
C MET A 1 8.60 2.67 13.21
N THR A 2 9.34 2.98 12.14
CA THR A 2 8.76 3.31 10.84
C THR A 2 8.02 2.09 10.31
N THR A 3 6.73 2.23 10.07
CA THR A 3 5.88 1.17 9.53
C THR A 3 6.40 0.80 8.15
N ILE A 4 6.41 -0.49 7.82
CA ILE A 4 6.86 -1.00 6.50
C ILE A 4 6.10 -0.30 5.35
N ASN A 5 4.84 0.08 5.58
CA ASN A 5 4.02 0.86 4.66
C ASN A 5 4.62 2.25 4.36
N GLU A 6 5.15 2.93 5.37
CA GLU A 6 5.73 4.27 5.26
C GLU A 6 7.04 4.25 4.47
N LEU A 7 7.84 3.19 4.65
CA LEU A 7 9.08 2.97 3.92
C LEU A 7 8.80 2.67 2.44
N LEU A 8 7.87 1.76 2.17
CA LEU A 8 7.43 1.42 0.81
C LEU A 8 6.86 2.64 0.08
N HIS A 9 6.00 3.42 0.73
CA HIS A 9 5.40 4.60 0.13
C HIS A 9 6.44 5.67 -0.22
N LYS A 10 7.40 5.95 0.67
CA LYS A 10 8.51 6.87 0.39
C LYS A 10 9.43 6.38 -0.73
N THR A 11 9.76 5.09 -0.77
CA THR A 11 10.64 4.53 -1.80
C THR A 11 9.94 4.51 -3.17
N LEU A 12 8.64 4.23 -3.21
CA LEU A 12 7.83 4.32 -4.43
C LEU A 12 7.75 5.75 -4.97
N MET A 13 7.50 6.73 -4.10
CA MET A 13 7.51 8.15 -4.48
C MET A 13 8.88 8.63 -4.96
N ALA A 14 9.97 8.14 -4.35
CA ALA A 14 11.32 8.43 -4.81
C ALA A 14 11.65 7.76 -6.16
N GLY A 15 11.16 6.53 -6.39
CA GLY A 15 11.37 5.76 -7.62
C GLY A 15 10.60 6.28 -8.83
N LEU A 16 9.48 6.96 -8.61
CA LEU A 16 8.70 7.59 -9.68
C LEU A 16 9.25 8.95 -10.14
N GLY A 17 10.31 9.45 -9.51
CA GLY A 17 10.83 10.78 -9.76
C GLY A 17 9.90 11.81 -9.13
N VAL A 18 10.39 12.45 -8.07
CA VAL A 18 9.70 13.52 -7.34
C VAL A 18 9.07 14.51 -8.36
N PRO A 19 7.73 14.66 -8.41
CA PRO A 19 7.04 15.48 -9.41
C PRO A 19 7.60 16.90 -9.52
N GLU A 20 8.01 17.47 -8.39
CA GLU A 20 8.60 18.80 -8.30
C GLU A 20 9.90 18.93 -9.10
N LYS A 21 10.73 17.88 -9.12
CA LYS A 21 12.03 17.89 -9.81
C LYS A 21 11.90 17.83 -11.33
N ILE A 22 10.82 17.25 -11.82
CA ILE A 22 10.50 17.19 -13.25
C ILE A 22 9.95 18.53 -13.73
N GLY A 23 9.13 19.19 -12.90
CA GLY A 23 8.70 20.57 -13.15
C GLY A 23 9.90 21.52 -13.30
N GLU A 24 10.85 21.46 -12.37
CA GLU A 24 12.06 22.30 -12.41
C GLU A 24 12.91 22.09 -13.68
N VAL A 25 13.12 20.84 -14.10
CA VAL A 25 13.88 20.52 -15.31
C VAL A 25 13.18 21.03 -16.56
N ILE A 26 11.86 20.89 -16.65
CA ILE A 26 11.07 21.37 -17.79
C ILE A 26 11.08 22.91 -17.83
N ASP A 27 10.95 23.58 -16.68
CA ASP A 27 11.03 25.03 -16.58
C ASP A 27 12.41 25.57 -16.98
N GLU A 28 13.50 24.86 -16.65
CA GLU A 28 14.83 25.21 -17.13
C GLU A 28 14.96 25.12 -18.66
N LEU A 29 14.38 24.09 -19.28
CA LEU A 29 14.39 23.93 -20.74
C LEU A 29 13.58 25.01 -21.44
N VAL A 30 12.47 25.44 -20.83
CA VAL A 30 11.68 26.61 -21.30
C VAL A 30 12.50 27.88 -21.19
N LYS A 31 13.18 28.12 -20.06
CA LYS A 31 14.06 29.30 -19.87
C LYS A 31 15.25 29.33 -20.83
N LYS A 32 15.79 28.17 -21.19
CA LYS A 32 16.87 28.04 -22.18
C LYS A 32 16.37 28.22 -23.63
N GLY A 33 15.06 28.34 -23.83
CA GLY A 33 14.44 28.48 -25.15
C GLY A 33 14.41 27.19 -25.95
N GLU A 34 14.75 26.05 -25.34
CA GLU A 34 14.70 24.72 -25.97
C GLU A 34 13.28 24.18 -26.07
N LEU A 35 12.37 24.71 -25.26
CA LEU A 35 10.93 24.42 -25.27
C LEU A 35 10.12 25.72 -25.18
N SER A 36 8.97 25.77 -25.84
CA SER A 36 7.99 26.84 -25.56
C SER A 36 7.27 26.58 -24.23
N GLU A 37 6.72 27.63 -23.60
CA GLU A 37 5.88 27.50 -22.39
C GLU A 37 4.72 26.50 -22.61
N SER A 38 4.12 26.52 -23.81
CA SER A 38 3.03 25.61 -24.15
C SER A 38 3.47 24.15 -24.27
N GLN A 39 4.70 23.88 -24.72
CA GLN A 39 5.26 22.53 -24.77
C GLN A 39 5.66 22.03 -23.38
N GLY A 40 6.27 22.89 -22.55
CA GLY A 40 6.60 22.57 -21.17
C GLY A 40 5.36 22.23 -20.34
N ALA A 41 4.31 23.05 -20.41
CA ALA A 41 3.05 22.81 -19.70
C ALA A 41 2.37 21.49 -20.12
N ARG A 42 2.44 21.11 -21.41
CA ARG A 42 1.95 19.82 -21.89
C ARG A 42 2.73 18.64 -21.32
N LEU A 43 4.06 18.73 -21.31
CA LEU A 43 4.92 17.67 -20.78
C LEU A 43 4.70 17.44 -19.29
N VAL A 44 4.58 18.50 -18.49
CA VAL A 44 4.25 18.39 -17.06
C VAL A 44 2.91 17.70 -16.86
N LYS A 45 1.89 18.09 -17.64
CA LYS A 45 0.56 17.50 -17.54
C LYS A 45 0.55 16.02 -17.92
N GLU A 46 1.17 15.66 -19.04
CA GLU A 46 1.27 14.26 -19.49
C GLU A 46 2.05 13.40 -18.48
N PHE A 47 3.15 13.92 -17.94
CA PHE A 47 3.92 13.22 -16.92
C PHE A 47 3.09 13.00 -15.66
N THR A 48 2.37 14.02 -15.19
CA THR A 48 1.53 13.94 -13.99
C THR A 48 0.38 12.94 -14.16
N GLU A 49 -0.32 12.97 -15.30
CA GLU A 49 -1.39 12.01 -15.59
C GLU A 49 -0.87 10.57 -15.70
N LYS A 50 0.29 10.38 -16.33
CA LYS A 50 0.91 9.06 -16.49
C LYS A 50 1.49 8.53 -15.18
N ALA A 51 2.11 9.39 -14.37
CA ALA A 51 2.61 9.06 -13.04
C ALA A 51 1.45 8.68 -12.09
N GLY A 52 0.33 9.40 -12.14
CA GLY A 52 -0.86 9.08 -11.35
C GLY A 52 -1.41 7.68 -11.66
N LYS A 53 -1.61 7.36 -12.95
CA LYS A 53 -2.07 6.03 -13.40
C LYS A 53 -1.08 4.91 -13.05
N THR A 54 0.21 5.16 -13.29
CA THR A 54 1.28 4.18 -13.00
C THR A 54 1.41 3.92 -11.49
N GLY A 55 1.24 4.95 -10.66
CA GLY A 55 1.28 4.83 -9.21
C GLY A 55 0.19 3.93 -8.63
N GLU A 56 -1.04 4.03 -9.15
CA GLU A 56 -2.15 3.14 -8.73
C GLU A 56 -1.90 1.68 -9.13
N GLU A 57 -1.42 1.43 -10.34
CA GLU A 57 -1.09 0.09 -10.82
C GLU A 57 0.04 -0.54 -10.00
N ILE A 58 1.09 0.24 -9.69
CA ILE A 58 2.20 -0.22 -8.85
C ILE A 58 1.71 -0.50 -7.42
N ASN A 59 0.92 0.39 -6.82
CA ASN A 59 0.36 0.17 -5.49
C ASN A 59 -0.45 -1.14 -5.44
N ARG A 60 -1.28 -1.40 -6.45
CA ARG A 60 -2.06 -2.63 -6.56
C ARG A 60 -1.17 -3.86 -6.69
N ALA A 61 -0.17 -3.83 -7.57
CA ALA A 61 0.77 -4.92 -7.75
C ALA A 61 1.57 -5.22 -6.47
N VAL A 62 2.02 -4.18 -5.76
CA VAL A 62 2.73 -4.30 -4.49
C VAL A 62 1.83 -4.89 -3.41
N SER A 63 0.59 -4.41 -3.27
CA SER A 63 -0.38 -4.99 -2.34
C SER A 63 -0.63 -6.47 -2.63
N GLU A 64 -0.83 -6.86 -3.88
CA GLU A 64 -1.02 -8.27 -4.27
C GLU A 64 0.22 -9.12 -3.96
N LEU A 65 1.43 -8.61 -4.21
CA LEU A 65 2.67 -9.30 -3.88
C LEU A 65 2.82 -9.52 -2.38
N ILE A 66 2.50 -8.50 -1.57
CA ILE A 66 2.55 -8.60 -0.11
C ILE A 66 1.50 -9.60 0.40
N SER A 67 0.26 -9.54 -0.10
CA SER A 67 -0.79 -10.50 0.25
C SER A 67 -0.37 -11.94 -0.06
N ARG A 68 0.15 -12.18 -1.27
CA ARG A 68 0.65 -13.51 -1.67
C ARG A 68 1.84 -13.97 -0.84
N ALA A 69 2.73 -13.06 -0.45
CA ALA A 69 3.87 -13.38 0.40
C ALA A 69 3.41 -13.78 1.81
N LEU A 70 2.46 -13.04 2.38
CA LEU A 70 1.86 -13.34 3.69
C LEU A 70 1.12 -14.69 3.69
N GLU A 71 0.35 -14.97 2.63
CA GLU A 71 -0.28 -16.28 2.41
C GLU A 71 0.75 -17.42 2.35
N LYS A 72 1.83 -17.25 1.57
CA LYS A 72 2.88 -18.27 1.43
C LYS A 72 3.68 -18.50 2.70
N MET A 73 3.82 -17.49 3.55
CA MET A 73 4.53 -17.59 4.82
C MET A 73 3.67 -18.19 5.95
N ASN A 74 2.42 -18.57 5.66
CA ASN A 74 1.46 -19.10 6.65
C ASN A 74 1.33 -18.17 7.87
N ILE A 75 1.51 -16.86 7.68
CA ILE A 75 1.31 -15.86 8.73
C ILE A 75 -0.19 -15.57 8.78
N PRO A 76 -0.90 -15.99 9.85
CA PRO A 76 -2.33 -15.69 9.96
C PRO A 76 -2.54 -14.19 10.00
N ALA A 77 -3.52 -13.70 9.24
CA ALA A 77 -3.93 -12.31 9.33
C ALA A 77 -4.50 -12.03 10.73
N ARG A 78 -4.53 -10.75 11.13
CA ARG A 78 -5.13 -10.34 12.41
C ARG A 78 -6.58 -10.86 12.55
N ASP A 79 -7.31 -10.87 11.44
CA ASP A 79 -8.68 -11.40 11.38
C ASP A 79 -8.75 -12.90 11.69
N ASP A 80 -7.76 -13.69 11.26
CA ASP A 80 -7.73 -15.12 11.53
C ASP A 80 -7.44 -15.39 13.00
N PHE A 81 -6.58 -14.57 13.62
CA PHE A 81 -6.35 -14.61 15.07
C PHE A 81 -7.61 -14.25 15.85
N GLU A 82 -8.36 -13.22 15.44
CA GLU A 82 -9.63 -12.86 16.07
C GLU A 82 -10.70 -13.95 15.91
N LYS A 83 -10.82 -14.54 14.72
CA LYS A 83 -11.72 -15.68 14.47
C LYS A 83 -11.38 -16.87 15.38
N LEU A 84 -10.10 -17.18 15.54
CA LEU A 84 -9.64 -18.24 16.41
C LEU A 84 -9.98 -17.93 17.88
N ASN A 85 -9.73 -16.70 18.34
CA ASN A 85 -10.03 -16.28 19.70
C ASN A 85 -11.54 -16.39 20.01
N ARG A 86 -12.42 -15.98 19.09
CA ARG A 86 -13.87 -16.15 19.24
C ARG A 86 -14.28 -17.61 19.35
N LYS A 87 -13.70 -18.49 18.51
CA LYS A 87 -13.95 -19.94 18.57
C LYS A 87 -13.51 -20.52 19.91
N VAL A 88 -12.34 -20.14 20.40
CA VAL A 88 -11.82 -20.57 21.72
C VAL A 88 -12.77 -20.13 22.82
N THR A 89 -13.18 -18.86 22.86
CA THR A 89 -14.13 -18.36 23.88
C THR A 89 -15.47 -19.10 23.84
N ALA A 90 -16.02 -19.35 22.64
CA ALA A 90 -17.26 -20.08 22.48
C ALA A 90 -17.15 -21.54 22.94
N LEU A 91 -16.03 -22.21 22.64
CA LEU A 91 -15.76 -23.57 23.11
C LEU A 91 -15.59 -23.61 24.63
N SER A 92 -14.83 -22.68 25.22
CA SER A 92 -14.65 -22.57 26.67
C SER A 92 -15.98 -22.37 27.39
N ALA A 93 -16.87 -21.53 26.85
CA ALA A 93 -18.21 -21.34 27.42
C ALA A 93 -19.07 -22.62 27.35
N ARG A 94 -18.99 -23.38 26.25
CA ARG A 94 -19.71 -24.66 26.12
C ARG A 94 -19.17 -25.73 27.07
N ILE A 95 -17.85 -25.82 27.20
CA ILE A 95 -17.20 -26.75 28.14
C ILE A 95 -17.64 -26.43 29.57
N LYS A 96 -17.57 -25.16 29.97
CA LYS A 96 -18.02 -24.73 31.31
C LYS A 96 -19.47 -25.13 31.59
N LYS A 97 -20.38 -24.90 30.63
CA LYS A 97 -21.79 -25.29 30.76
C LYS A 97 -21.96 -26.80 30.90
N LEU A 98 -21.20 -27.60 30.14
CA LEU A 98 -21.25 -29.07 30.23
C LEU A 98 -20.69 -29.59 31.56
N GLU A 99 -19.60 -29.00 32.06
CA GLU A 99 -19.02 -29.33 33.37
C GLU A 99 -19.96 -28.99 34.52
N GLU A 100 -20.68 -27.86 34.43
CA GLU A 100 -21.73 -27.50 35.39
C GLU A 100 -22.90 -28.48 35.34
N SER A 101 -23.32 -28.89 34.14
CA SER A 101 -24.41 -29.87 33.94
C SER A 101 -24.06 -31.29 34.35
N ALA A 102 -22.77 -31.63 34.43
CA ALA A 102 -22.26 -32.95 34.82
C ALA A 102 -21.96 -33.05 36.33
N LYS A 103 -22.04 -31.93 37.07
CA LYS A 103 -21.88 -31.86 38.53
C LYS A 103 -23.21 -31.86 39.30
N GLU A 104 -24.32 -31.64 38.61
CA GLU A 104 -25.68 -31.91 39.09
C GLU A 104 -26.07 -33.38 38.85
#